data_AF-A0A0S7ZKL3-F1
#
_entry.id   AF-A0A0S7ZKL3-F1
#
_cell.length_a   1.000
_cell.length_b   1.000
_cell.length_c   1.000
_cell.angle_alpha   90.00
_cell.angle_beta   90.00
_cell.angle_gamma   90.00
#
_symmetry.space_group_name_H-M   'P 1'
#
loop_
_entity.id
_entity.type
_entity.pdbx_description
1 polymer ?
#
loop_
_entity_poly.entity_id
_entity_poly.type
_entity_poly.pdbx_seq_one_letter_code
_entity_poly.pdbx_strand_id
1 'polypeptide(L)'
;MPDTMSKRTTIGFIIGIIAILLIVTTLILPWYGMHSVREDKDLDGDFNYYYESGYGVSVTGGIGYYGSSMSLYSGAFSTPALFGITTLLMVMALICTALFIAMVFLYEMEKIRSLKLAKILCILALIFCLLAPIIFAVALPGAMRADAEKRAEDSDQDYESPDHDDPTKSFFGYYKDVDEDEYEIETTEQSWGGDIGWFMAFVAFALICVSFFMTFPKTGTEVQPVKRYPVRSPEPQPQPEATPTYPQQQQYQQPQYPQQQQQYPPQRQY
;
A
#
# COMPACT_ATOMS: atom_id res chain seq x y z
N MET A 1 -5.54 32.73 17.97
CA MET A 1 -4.26 31.98 18.06
C MET A 1 -4.58 30.60 17.52
N PRO A 2 -3.89 30.10 16.48
CA PRO A 2 -4.13 28.76 15.99
C PRO A 2 -3.80 27.78 17.12
N ASP A 3 -4.77 26.98 17.52
CA ASP A 3 -4.55 25.87 18.44
C ASP A 3 -3.47 24.97 17.84
N THR A 4 -2.40 24.76 18.59
CA THR A 4 -1.28 23.95 18.14
C THR A 4 -1.78 22.54 17.83
N MET A 5 -1.50 22.07 16.62
CA MET A 5 -1.76 20.69 16.17
C MET A 5 -1.46 19.69 17.29
N SER A 6 -2.36 18.73 17.50
CA SER A 6 -2.12 17.68 18.49
C SER A 6 -0.78 17.03 18.21
N LYS A 7 0.09 16.94 19.23
CA LYS A 7 1.44 16.35 19.11
C LYS A 7 1.41 15.00 18.38
N ARG A 8 0.35 14.21 18.58
CA ARG A 8 0.15 12.91 17.90
C ARG A 8 -0.11 13.06 16.40
N THR A 9 -0.98 13.97 15.99
CA THR A 9 -1.25 14.24 14.57
C THR A 9 0.00 14.79 13.88
N THR A 10 0.77 15.65 14.55
CA THR A 10 2.05 16.15 14.01
C THR A 10 3.06 15.02 13.80
N ILE A 11 3.19 14.10 14.76
CA ILE A 11 4.05 12.92 14.61
C ILE A 11 3.56 12.04 13.45
N GLY A 12 2.25 11.78 13.37
CA GLY A 12 1.65 11.01 12.28
C GLY A 12 1.91 11.64 10.91
N PHE A 13 1.81 12.97 10.81
CA PHE A 13 2.12 13.74 9.61
C PHE A 13 3.60 13.61 9.19
N ILE A 14 4.54 13.77 10.13
CA ILE A 14 5.98 13.63 9.87
C ILE A 14 6.30 12.21 9.38
N ILE A 15 5.77 11.18 10.06
CA ILE A 15 5.96 9.78 9.65
C ILE A 15 5.40 9.53 8.25
N GLY A 16 4.25 10.15 7.92
CA GLY A 16 3.66 10.07 6.59
C GLY A 16 4.52 10.70 5.50
N ILE A 17 5.20 11.82 5.78
CA ILE A 17 6.20 12.41 4.87
C ILE A 17 7.37 11.45 4.66
N ILE A 18 7.89 10.84 5.73
CA ILE A 18 8.97 9.86 5.63
C ILE A 18 8.53 8.65 4.79
N ALA A 19 7.28 8.19 4.96
CA ALA A 19 6.72 7.13 4.13
C ALA A 19 6.68 7.52 2.64
N ILE A 20 6.29 8.75 2.30
CA ILE A 20 6.34 9.26 0.92
C ILE A 20 7.77 9.19 0.36
N LEU A 21 8.76 9.64 1.14
CA LEU A 21 10.16 9.59 0.71
C LEU A 21 10.61 8.15 0.45
N LEU A 22 10.25 7.20 1.32
CA LEU A 22 10.55 5.78 1.11
C LEU A 22 9.84 5.21 -0.12
N ILE A 23 8.59 5.60 -0.41
CA ILE A 23 7.88 5.19 -1.64
C ILE A 23 8.59 5.74 -2.89
N VAL A 24 9.11 6.96 -2.84
CA VAL A 24 9.92 7.49 -3.94
C VAL A 24 11.25 6.72 -4.06
N THR A 25 11.90 6.41 -2.94
CA THR A 25 13.15 5.65 -2.93
C THR A 25 12.97 4.24 -3.49
N THR A 26 11.92 3.51 -3.10
CA THR A 26 11.63 2.18 -3.69
C THR A 26 11.39 2.27 -5.19
N LEU A 27 10.76 3.34 -5.70
CA LEU A 27 10.56 3.53 -7.14
C LEU A 27 11.86 3.79 -7.92
N ILE A 28 12.95 4.18 -7.27
CA ILE A 28 14.24 4.49 -7.91
C ILE A 28 15.23 3.33 -7.76
N LEU A 29 15.12 2.56 -6.67
CA LEU A 29 16.05 1.49 -6.34
C LEU A 29 15.70 0.17 -7.04
N PRO A 30 16.65 -0.78 -7.13
CA PRO A 30 16.40 -2.12 -7.66
C PRO A 30 15.42 -2.91 -6.80
N TRP A 31 14.48 -3.59 -7.46
CA TRP A 31 13.47 -4.45 -6.82
C TRP A 31 13.88 -5.91 -6.81
N TYR A 32 14.70 -6.32 -7.77
CA TYR A 32 15.16 -7.68 -7.94
C TYR A 32 16.62 -7.68 -8.36
N GLY A 33 17.39 -8.60 -7.79
CA GLY A 33 18.80 -8.77 -8.09
C GLY A 33 19.14 -10.23 -8.39
N MET A 34 20.10 -10.43 -9.28
CA MET A 34 20.78 -11.70 -9.49
C MET A 34 22.29 -11.48 -9.34
N HIS A 35 22.93 -12.35 -8.57
CA HIS A 35 24.37 -12.32 -8.33
C HIS A 35 24.96 -13.69 -8.72
N SER A 36 26.00 -13.68 -9.54
CA SER A 36 26.76 -14.87 -9.91
C SER A 36 28.25 -14.65 -9.57
N VAL A 37 28.90 -15.69 -9.07
CA VAL A 37 30.33 -15.77 -8.76
C VAL A 37 30.88 -17.02 -9.45
N ARG A 38 31.89 -16.86 -10.30
CA ARG A 38 32.66 -17.97 -10.87
C ARG A 38 34.08 -17.89 -10.32
N GLU A 39 34.53 -18.93 -9.63
CA GLU A 39 35.91 -19.07 -9.18
C GLU A 39 36.68 -19.97 -10.17
N ASP A 40 37.46 -19.37 -11.06
CA ASP A 40 38.43 -20.08 -11.90
C ASP A 40 39.82 -19.96 -11.22
N LYS A 41 40.50 -21.10 -10.99
CA LYS A 41 41.92 -21.11 -10.60
C LYS A 41 42.76 -21.16 -11.87
N ASP A 42 43.40 -20.04 -12.19
CA ASP A 42 44.37 -19.86 -13.25
C ASP A 42 43.79 -19.72 -14.68
N LEU A 43 43.38 -18.51 -15.07
CA LEU A 43 43.58 -17.96 -16.43
C LEU A 43 43.17 -16.48 -16.51
N ASP A 44 44.13 -15.60 -16.81
CA ASP A 44 43.89 -14.30 -17.43
C ASP A 44 43.25 -14.56 -18.81
N GLY A 45 41.94 -14.38 -18.96
CA GLY A 45 41.27 -14.61 -20.23
C GLY A 45 39.85 -14.06 -20.27
N ASP A 46 39.67 -12.91 -20.94
CA ASP A 46 38.38 -12.40 -21.40
C ASP A 46 37.62 -13.50 -22.16
N PHE A 47 36.48 -13.97 -21.63
CA PHE A 47 35.57 -14.83 -22.37
C PHE A 47 34.12 -14.35 -22.29
N ASN A 48 33.73 -13.78 -23.44
CA ASN A 48 32.43 -13.32 -23.84
C ASN A 48 31.55 -14.53 -24.20
N TYR A 49 30.66 -14.95 -23.30
CA TYR A 49 29.39 -15.55 -23.69
C TYR A 49 28.30 -15.01 -22.76
N TYR A 50 27.37 -14.26 -23.37
CA TYR A 50 26.12 -13.71 -22.82
C TYR A 50 26.08 -13.55 -21.30
N TYR A 51 26.43 -12.35 -20.82
CA TYR A 51 26.58 -11.88 -19.43
C TYR A 51 28.03 -11.44 -19.13
N GLU A 52 28.61 -10.60 -19.99
CA GLU A 52 29.94 -10.05 -19.71
C GLU A 52 29.87 -8.73 -18.93
N SER A 53 30.75 -8.65 -17.94
CA SER A 53 31.12 -7.51 -17.10
C SER A 53 30.18 -7.17 -15.92
N GLY A 54 30.36 -7.91 -14.82
CA GLY A 54 30.67 -7.29 -13.51
C GLY A 54 29.64 -6.39 -12.85
N TYR A 55 28.37 -6.42 -13.26
CA TYR A 55 27.30 -5.70 -12.58
C TYR A 55 26.10 -6.63 -12.46
N GLY A 56 25.71 -6.95 -11.23
CA GLY A 56 24.45 -7.63 -10.95
C GLY A 56 23.33 -6.93 -11.70
N VAL A 57 22.47 -7.70 -12.38
CA VAL A 57 21.30 -7.14 -13.04
C VAL A 57 20.32 -6.75 -11.95
N SER A 58 20.50 -5.52 -11.47
CA SER A 58 19.59 -4.86 -10.56
C SER A 58 18.47 -4.33 -11.44
N VAL A 59 17.31 -4.98 -11.44
CA VAL A 59 16.17 -4.46 -12.20
C VAL A 59 15.56 -3.34 -11.37
N THR A 60 15.98 -2.11 -11.70
CA THR A 60 15.47 -0.86 -11.13
C THR A 60 14.04 -0.63 -11.56
N GLY A 61 13.22 -0.27 -10.57
CA GLY A 61 11.95 0.39 -10.85
C GLY A 61 12.23 1.63 -11.69
N GLY A 62 11.64 1.70 -12.87
CA GLY A 62 11.12 2.93 -13.45
C GLY A 62 12.03 4.04 -13.98
N ILE A 63 13.27 4.28 -13.51
CA ILE A 63 14.07 5.44 -14.02
C ILE A 63 15.55 5.06 -14.10
N GLY A 64 16.02 4.80 -15.32
CA GLY A 64 17.38 4.34 -15.60
C GLY A 64 18.47 5.33 -15.20
N TYR A 65 19.58 4.77 -14.69
CA TYR A 65 20.87 5.44 -14.63
C TYR A 65 22.01 4.47 -14.98
N TYR A 66 22.71 4.84 -16.06
CA TYR A 66 24.03 4.48 -16.60
C TYR A 66 24.84 3.32 -15.98
N GLY A 67 25.30 2.41 -16.84
CA GLY A 67 26.61 1.76 -16.63
C GLY A 67 26.84 0.44 -17.36
N SER A 68 25.82 -0.37 -17.51
CA SER A 68 25.89 -1.66 -18.18
C SER A 68 24.63 -1.80 -19.03
N SER A 69 24.81 -2.20 -20.28
CA SER A 69 23.79 -2.27 -21.30
C SER A 69 22.49 -2.87 -20.73
N MET A 70 21.51 -2.01 -20.46
CA MET A 70 20.12 -2.36 -20.66
C MET A 70 20.01 -2.70 -22.14
N SER A 71 20.38 -3.94 -22.48
CA SER A 71 19.71 -4.68 -23.53
C SER A 71 18.24 -4.62 -23.13
N LEU A 72 17.56 -3.59 -23.65
CA LEU A 72 16.13 -3.52 -23.69
C LEU A 72 15.72 -4.87 -24.27
N TYR A 73 15.27 -5.74 -23.38
CA TYR A 73 14.68 -7.05 -23.61
C TYR A 73 13.74 -6.99 -24.82
N SER A 74 14.26 -7.13 -26.05
CA SER A 74 13.53 -6.84 -27.28
C SER A 74 12.59 -7.97 -27.71
N GLY A 75 12.19 -8.82 -26.75
CA GLY A 75 11.31 -9.97 -26.97
C GLY A 75 10.60 -10.48 -25.70
N ALA A 76 10.89 -9.92 -24.51
CA ALA A 76 10.16 -10.27 -23.29
C ALA A 76 8.96 -9.33 -23.11
N PHE A 77 7.77 -9.90 -23.08
CA PHE A 77 6.55 -9.14 -22.91
C PHE A 77 6.03 -9.24 -21.47
N SER A 78 6.29 -10.36 -20.78
CA SER A 78 5.66 -10.68 -19.51
C SER A 78 6.36 -10.01 -18.34
N THR A 79 7.69 -10.12 -18.26
CA THR A 79 8.48 -9.53 -17.16
C THR A 79 8.41 -8.00 -17.18
N PRO A 80 8.66 -7.30 -18.31
CA PRO A 80 8.52 -5.84 -18.34
C PRO A 80 7.08 -5.36 -18.04
N ALA A 81 6.06 -6.11 -18.48
CA ALA A 81 4.68 -5.80 -18.15
C ALA A 81 4.40 -5.92 -16.65
N LEU A 82 4.92 -6.96 -15.99
CA LEU A 82 4.81 -7.12 -14.54
C LEU A 82 5.46 -5.94 -13.80
N PHE A 83 6.67 -5.54 -14.20
CA PHE A 83 7.33 -4.33 -13.66
C PHE A 83 6.48 -3.08 -13.88
N GLY A 84 5.88 -2.91 -15.06
CA GLY A 84 4.97 -1.80 -15.35
C GLY A 84 3.76 -1.77 -14.43
N ILE A 85 3.12 -2.92 -14.21
CA ILE A 85 1.95 -3.06 -13.32
C ILE A 85 2.33 -2.74 -11.86
N THR A 86 3.44 -3.29 -11.36
CA THR A 86 3.85 -3.08 -9.96
C THR A 86 4.32 -1.64 -9.73
N THR A 87 5.01 -1.04 -10.71
CA THR A 87 5.36 0.39 -10.70
C THR A 87 4.11 1.26 -10.67
N LEU A 88 3.10 0.97 -11.51
CA LEU A 88 1.82 1.68 -11.50
C LEU A 88 1.16 1.63 -10.12
N LEU A 89 1.09 0.44 -9.49
CA LEU A 89 0.54 0.28 -8.15
C LEU A 89 1.29 1.14 -7.12
N MET A 90 2.62 1.17 -7.18
CA MET A 90 3.43 2.00 -6.28
C MET A 90 3.25 3.50 -6.51
N VAL A 91 3.09 3.95 -7.77
CA VAL A 91 2.75 5.33 -8.10
C VAL A 91 1.35 5.69 -7.58
N MET A 92 0.38 4.79 -7.69
CA MET A 92 -0.96 4.99 -7.11
C MET A 92 -0.89 5.07 -5.58
N ALA A 93 -0.08 4.23 -4.93
CA ALA A 93 0.19 4.32 -3.50
C ALA A 93 0.81 5.67 -3.11
N LEU A 94 1.77 6.17 -3.88
CA LEU A 94 2.41 7.47 -3.69
C LEU A 94 1.37 8.61 -3.76
N ILE A 95 0.57 8.64 -4.83
CA ILE A 95 -0.45 9.68 -5.03
C ILE A 95 -1.48 9.65 -3.89
N CYS A 96 -2.00 8.47 -3.55
CA CYS A 96 -2.95 8.31 -2.45
C CYS A 96 -2.35 8.76 -1.10
N THR A 97 -1.10 8.42 -0.82
CA THR A 97 -0.40 8.84 0.41
C THR A 97 -0.19 10.36 0.44
N ALA A 98 0.27 10.95 -0.67
CA ALA A 98 0.46 12.40 -0.78
C ALA A 98 -0.86 13.16 -0.59
N LEU A 99 -1.95 12.71 -1.20
CA LEU A 99 -3.28 13.30 -1.02
C LEU A 99 -3.80 13.12 0.41
N PHE A 100 -3.54 11.97 1.04
CA PHE A 100 -3.85 11.75 2.45
C PHE A 100 -3.14 12.79 3.33
N ILE A 101 -1.83 12.98 3.16
CA ILE A 101 -1.03 13.94 3.93
C ILE A 101 -1.48 15.38 3.67
N ALA A 102 -1.76 15.74 2.41
CA ALA A 102 -2.30 17.04 2.06
C ALA A 102 -3.67 17.30 2.71
N MET A 103 -4.56 16.30 2.76
CA MET A 103 -5.86 16.42 3.42
C MET A 103 -5.72 16.59 4.94
N VAL A 104 -4.80 15.86 5.58
CA VAL A 104 -4.52 16.04 7.02
C VAL A 104 -4.03 17.47 7.27
N PHE A 105 -3.11 17.97 6.44
CA PHE A 105 -2.62 19.34 6.54
C PHE A 105 -3.74 20.38 6.36
N LEU A 106 -4.61 20.23 5.35
CA LEU A 106 -5.73 21.14 5.11
C LEU A 106 -6.77 21.11 6.24
N TYR A 107 -6.95 19.96 6.89
CA TYR A 107 -7.84 19.84 8.05
C TYR A 107 -7.31 20.65 9.23
N GLU A 108 -6.00 20.57 9.49
CA GLU A 108 -5.34 21.34 10.54
C GLU A 108 -5.33 22.85 10.26
N MET A 109 -5.37 23.26 8.99
CA MET A 109 -5.59 24.66 8.60
C MET A 109 -7.07 25.10 8.65
N GLU A 110 -7.96 24.24 9.15
CA GLU A 110 -9.42 24.45 9.19
C GLU A 110 -10.06 24.70 7.80
N LYS A 111 -9.36 24.35 6.71
CA LYS A 111 -9.84 24.51 5.33
C LYS A 111 -10.86 23.46 4.94
N ILE A 112 -10.80 22.28 5.57
CA ILE A 112 -11.74 21.19 5.36
C ILE A 112 -12.33 20.72 6.70
N ARG A 113 -13.59 20.29 6.69
CA ARG A 113 -14.32 19.90 7.91
C ARG A 113 -14.31 18.41 8.22
N SER A 114 -13.83 17.57 7.30
CA SER A 114 -13.98 16.11 7.39
C SER A 114 -12.76 15.38 6.83
N LEU A 115 -12.26 14.41 7.60
CA LEU A 115 -11.17 13.52 7.20
C LEU A 115 -11.66 12.16 6.65
N LYS A 116 -12.96 12.02 6.32
CA LYS A 116 -13.51 10.75 5.78
C LYS A 116 -12.78 10.33 4.50
N LEU A 117 -12.57 11.27 3.57
CA LEU A 117 -11.86 11.00 2.31
C LEU A 117 -10.38 10.66 2.56
N ALA A 118 -9.73 11.36 3.49
CA ALA A 118 -8.34 11.08 3.88
C ALA A 118 -8.15 9.65 4.40
N LYS A 119 -9.12 9.12 5.17
CA LYS A 119 -9.12 7.72 5.61
C LYS A 119 -9.19 6.75 4.44
N ILE A 120 -10.10 6.98 3.49
CA ILE A 120 -10.25 6.11 2.30
C ILE A 120 -8.96 6.11 1.48
N LEU A 121 -8.39 7.29 1.22
CA LEU A 121 -7.12 7.43 0.49
C LEU A 121 -5.98 6.69 1.19
N CYS A 122 -5.88 6.78 2.51
CA CYS A 122 -4.86 6.06 3.27
C CYS A 122 -5.05 4.53 3.18
N ILE A 123 -6.28 4.03 3.27
CA ILE A 123 -6.57 2.59 3.10
C ILE A 123 -6.20 2.11 1.69
N LEU A 124 -6.53 2.89 0.65
CA LEU A 124 -6.13 2.55 -0.72
C LEU A 124 -4.61 2.55 -0.88
N ALA A 125 -3.91 3.54 -0.31
CA ALA A 125 -2.45 3.58 -0.30
C ALA A 125 -1.84 2.33 0.35
N LEU A 126 -2.38 1.91 1.51
CA LEU A 126 -1.95 0.68 2.19
C LEU A 126 -2.14 -0.56 1.32
N ILE A 127 -3.30 -0.68 0.66
CA ILE A 127 -3.60 -1.79 -0.24
C ILE A 127 -2.59 -1.83 -1.39
N PHE A 128 -2.38 -0.72 -2.09
CA PHE A 128 -1.47 -0.67 -3.23
C PHE A 128 0.00 -0.89 -2.83
N CYS A 129 0.44 -0.28 -1.73
CA CYS A 129 1.81 -0.41 -1.22
C CYS A 129 2.13 -1.83 -0.76
N LEU A 130 1.13 -2.58 -0.30
CA LEU A 130 1.29 -3.99 0.08
C LEU A 130 1.17 -4.94 -1.12
N LEU A 131 0.21 -4.70 -2.02
CA LEU A 131 -0.04 -5.57 -3.16
C LEU A 131 1.12 -5.55 -4.16
N ALA A 132 1.75 -4.40 -4.40
CA ALA A 132 2.83 -4.30 -5.38
C ALA A 132 4.00 -5.27 -5.11
N PRO A 133 4.65 -5.28 -3.93
CA PRO A 133 5.75 -6.22 -3.67
C PRO A 133 5.30 -7.68 -3.58
N ILE A 134 4.06 -7.96 -3.17
CA ILE A 134 3.52 -9.33 -3.14
C ILE A 134 3.28 -9.86 -4.55
N ILE A 135 2.58 -9.10 -5.40
CA ILE A 135 2.33 -9.48 -6.80
C ILE A 135 3.65 -9.67 -7.52
N PHE A 136 4.60 -8.75 -7.31
CA PHE A 136 5.93 -8.86 -7.89
C PHE A 136 6.61 -10.18 -7.49
N ALA A 137 6.69 -10.49 -6.19
CA ALA A 137 7.35 -11.71 -5.72
C ALA A 137 6.68 -12.99 -6.22
N VAL A 138 5.35 -13.01 -6.31
CA VAL A 138 4.60 -14.22 -6.72
C VAL A 138 4.63 -14.42 -8.24
N ALA A 139 4.51 -13.34 -9.02
CA ALA A 139 4.34 -13.44 -10.47
C ALA A 139 5.65 -13.40 -11.26
N LEU A 140 6.75 -12.91 -10.67
CA LEU A 140 8.03 -12.75 -11.39
C LEU A 140 8.58 -14.07 -11.93
N PRO A 141 8.61 -15.19 -11.19
CA PRO A 141 9.15 -16.44 -11.72
C PRO A 141 8.37 -16.94 -12.95
N GLY A 142 7.03 -16.88 -12.88
CA GLY A 142 6.17 -17.25 -14.01
C GLY A 142 6.32 -16.31 -15.21
N ALA A 143 6.53 -15.01 -14.97
CA ALA A 143 6.79 -14.05 -16.04
C ALA A 143 8.14 -14.30 -16.73
N MET A 144 9.19 -14.61 -15.94
CA MET A 144 10.51 -14.98 -16.46
C MET A 144 10.45 -16.27 -17.27
N ARG A 145 9.71 -17.28 -16.78
CA ARG A 145 9.48 -18.53 -17.50
C ARG A 145 8.84 -18.29 -18.87
N ALA A 146 7.75 -17.51 -18.91
CA ALA A 146 7.04 -17.23 -20.15
C ALA A 146 7.92 -16.48 -21.17
N ASP A 147 8.79 -15.58 -20.69
CA ASP A 147 9.73 -14.87 -21.57
C ASP A 147 10.88 -15.79 -22.06
N ALA A 148 11.30 -16.78 -21.26
CA ALA A 148 12.30 -17.76 -21.63
C ALA A 148 11.76 -18.76 -22.68
N GLU A 149 10.57 -19.31 -22.45
CA GLU A 149 9.88 -20.21 -23.39
C GLU A 149 9.68 -19.54 -24.76
N LYS A 150 9.25 -18.28 -24.78
CA LYS A 150 9.07 -17.53 -26.02
C LYS A 150 10.38 -17.32 -26.79
N ARG A 151 11.50 -17.08 -26.10
CA ARG A 151 12.81 -16.94 -26.74
C ARG A 151 13.28 -18.25 -27.34
N ALA A 152 12.98 -19.37 -26.70
CA ALA A 152 13.27 -20.71 -27.21
C ALA A 152 12.56 -20.93 -28.56
N GLU A 153 11.26 -20.64 -28.59
CA GLU A 153 10.42 -20.74 -29.79
C GLU A 153 10.98 -19.89 -30.94
N ASP A 154 11.47 -18.68 -30.64
CA ASP A 154 12.01 -17.75 -31.65
C ASP A 154 13.44 -18.11 -32.12
N SER A 155 14.17 -19.00 -31.43
CA SER A 155 15.60 -19.24 -31.68
C SER A 155 15.95 -20.62 -32.25
N ASP A 156 14.96 -21.47 -32.59
CA ASP A 156 15.15 -22.87 -32.99
C ASP A 156 16.05 -23.66 -32.00
N GLN A 157 16.17 -23.19 -30.75
CA GLN A 157 16.88 -23.86 -29.67
C GLN A 157 15.86 -24.46 -28.70
N ASP A 158 16.00 -25.74 -28.41
CA ASP A 158 15.25 -26.38 -27.33
C ASP A 158 15.67 -25.74 -26.00
N TYR A 159 14.77 -24.96 -25.41
CA TYR A 159 14.93 -24.54 -24.02
C TYR A 159 14.57 -25.73 -23.13
N GLU A 160 15.57 -26.57 -22.90
CA GLU A 160 15.52 -27.45 -21.74
C GLU A 160 15.65 -26.54 -20.50
N SER A 161 14.55 -26.41 -19.75
CA SER A 161 14.64 -25.86 -18.39
C SER A 161 15.61 -26.78 -17.65
N PRO A 162 16.79 -26.28 -17.24
CA PRO A 162 17.75 -27.14 -16.57
C PRO A 162 17.08 -27.75 -15.33
N ASP A 163 17.42 -29.00 -15.02
CA ASP A 163 16.94 -29.68 -13.81
C ASP A 163 17.36 -28.94 -12.51
N HIS A 164 18.20 -27.91 -12.63
CA HIS A 164 18.73 -27.07 -11.57
C HIS A 164 17.75 -25.96 -11.11
N ASP A 165 17.87 -25.51 -9.86
CA ASP A 165 17.10 -24.38 -9.34
C ASP A 165 17.45 -23.10 -10.12
N ASP A 166 16.43 -22.40 -10.61
CA ASP A 166 16.59 -21.22 -11.47
C ASP A 166 15.55 -20.12 -11.08
N PRO A 167 15.76 -18.86 -11.48
CA PRO A 167 14.86 -17.74 -11.13
C PRO A 167 13.47 -17.82 -11.76
N THR A 168 13.22 -18.73 -12.69
CA THR A 168 11.89 -19.00 -13.27
C THR A 168 11.05 -19.92 -12.39
N LYS A 169 11.69 -20.70 -11.48
CA LYS A 169 11.01 -21.59 -10.52
C LYS A 169 10.63 -20.88 -9.23
N SER A 170 11.46 -19.95 -8.76
CA SER A 170 11.24 -19.28 -7.48
C SER A 170 11.79 -17.85 -7.44
N PHE A 171 11.15 -16.99 -6.64
CA PHE A 171 11.60 -15.60 -6.45
C PHE A 171 12.84 -15.49 -5.57
N PHE A 172 13.01 -16.42 -4.62
CA PHE A 172 14.18 -16.48 -3.75
C PHE A 172 14.90 -17.78 -4.03
N GLY A 173 16.19 -17.70 -4.36
CA GLY A 173 16.95 -18.90 -4.62
C GLY A 173 18.45 -18.68 -4.57
N TYR A 174 19.13 -19.82 -4.50
CA TYR A 174 20.56 -19.95 -4.51
C TYR A 174 20.90 -21.26 -5.21
N TYR A 175 21.86 -21.21 -6.10
CA TYR A 175 22.39 -22.31 -6.87
C TYR A 175 23.90 -22.34 -6.70
N LYS A 176 24.46 -23.55 -6.56
CA LYS A 176 25.89 -23.76 -6.54
C LYS A 176 26.20 -25.02 -7.30
N ASP A 177 27.02 -24.88 -8.34
CA ASP A 177 27.58 -25.99 -9.09
C ASP A 177 29.09 -26.09 -8.86
N VAL A 178 29.59 -27.32 -8.90
CA VAL A 178 31.01 -27.62 -8.82
C VAL A 178 31.31 -28.62 -9.93
N ASP A 179 31.85 -28.11 -11.03
CA ASP A 179 32.34 -28.94 -12.11
C ASP A 179 33.77 -29.37 -11.79
N GLU A 180 33.94 -30.67 -11.54
CA GLU A 180 35.26 -31.30 -11.36
C GLU A 180 35.67 -31.93 -12.70
N ASP A 181 36.27 -31.11 -13.58
CA ASP A 181 36.96 -31.64 -14.75
C ASP A 181 38.40 -32.05 -14.38
N GLU A 182 38.99 -32.98 -15.15
CA GLU A 182 40.21 -33.74 -14.82
C GLU A 182 41.45 -32.87 -14.50
N TYR A 183 41.40 -31.55 -14.71
CA TYR A 183 42.49 -30.61 -14.42
C TYR A 183 42.08 -29.28 -13.76
N GLU A 184 40.79 -28.93 -13.67
CA GLU A 184 40.33 -27.65 -13.11
C GLU A 184 39.00 -27.83 -12.37
N ILE A 185 38.88 -27.21 -11.19
CA ILE A 185 37.62 -27.16 -10.43
C ILE A 185 36.99 -25.81 -10.73
N GLU A 186 35.90 -25.80 -11.49
CA GLU A 186 35.09 -24.61 -11.70
C GLU A 186 33.95 -24.61 -10.68
N THR A 187 33.88 -23.57 -9.84
CA THR A 187 32.75 -23.38 -8.93
C THR A 187 31.92 -22.20 -9.39
N THR A 188 30.65 -22.45 -9.72
CA THR A 188 29.68 -21.41 -10.06
C THR A 188 28.64 -21.27 -8.95
N GLU A 189 28.59 -20.12 -8.29
CA GLU A 189 27.56 -19.79 -7.31
C GLU A 189 26.65 -18.69 -7.84
N GLN A 190 25.34 -18.93 -7.89
CA GLN A 190 24.33 -17.96 -8.30
C GLN A 190 23.28 -17.77 -7.21
N SER A 191 22.86 -16.53 -6.95
CA SER A 191 21.78 -16.21 -6.02
C SER A 191 20.85 -15.17 -6.60
N TRP A 192 19.58 -15.21 -6.23
CA TRP A 192 18.58 -14.26 -6.69
C TRP A 192 17.48 -14.00 -5.66
N GLY A 193 16.89 -12.82 -5.73
CA GLY A 193 15.92 -12.39 -4.74
C GLY A 193 15.46 -10.95 -4.86
N GLY A 194 14.52 -10.61 -3.99
CA GLY A 194 14.13 -9.22 -3.76
C GLY A 194 15.33 -8.39 -3.31
N ASP A 195 15.48 -7.22 -3.89
CA ASP A 195 16.55 -6.26 -3.57
C ASP A 195 15.99 -5.10 -2.73
N ILE A 196 16.83 -4.12 -2.40
CA ILE A 196 16.55 -3.05 -1.43
C ILE A 196 15.25 -2.29 -1.72
N GLY A 197 14.88 -2.06 -2.98
CA GLY A 197 13.64 -1.41 -3.38
C GLY A 197 12.41 -2.21 -2.94
N TRP A 198 12.43 -3.53 -3.11
CA TRP A 198 11.35 -4.41 -2.70
C TRP A 198 11.15 -4.40 -1.17
N PHE A 199 12.24 -4.45 -0.40
CA PHE A 199 12.17 -4.35 1.06
C PHE A 199 11.67 -2.99 1.54
N MET A 200 12.11 -1.90 0.91
CA MET A 200 11.69 -0.54 1.25
C MET A 200 10.18 -0.34 1.07
N ALA A 201 9.54 -1.04 0.14
CA ALA A 201 8.08 -0.99 -0.02
C ALA A 201 7.33 -1.52 1.23
N PHE A 202 7.82 -2.59 1.87
CA PHE A 202 7.23 -3.08 3.13
C PHE A 202 7.48 -2.13 4.31
N VAL A 203 8.66 -1.51 4.37
CA VAL A 203 8.96 -0.51 5.39
C VAL A 203 8.05 0.71 5.21
N ALA A 204 7.86 1.19 3.98
CA ALA A 204 6.92 2.26 3.67
C ALA A 204 5.48 1.90 4.08
N PHE A 205 5.01 0.69 3.77
CA PHE A 205 3.71 0.19 4.22
C PHE A 205 3.55 0.24 5.74
N ALA A 206 4.58 -0.22 6.49
CA ALA A 206 4.58 -0.16 7.95
C ALA A 206 4.51 1.29 8.47
N LEU A 207 5.24 2.22 7.87
CA LEU A 207 5.18 3.64 8.24
C LEU A 207 3.82 4.27 7.92
N ILE A 208 3.19 3.93 6.80
CA ILE A 208 1.82 4.38 6.50
C ILE A 208 0.85 3.86 7.58
N CYS A 209 0.98 2.61 8.00
CA CYS A 209 0.17 2.06 9.11
C CYS A 209 0.33 2.89 10.39
N VAL A 210 1.58 3.18 10.78
CA VAL A 210 1.87 3.99 11.97
C VAL A 210 1.30 5.41 11.82
N SER A 211 1.49 6.04 10.66
CA SER A 211 0.93 7.36 10.35
C SER A 211 -0.59 7.37 10.46
N PHE A 212 -1.26 6.33 9.94
CA PHE A 212 -2.71 6.17 10.01
C PHE A 212 -3.20 6.09 11.47
N PHE A 213 -2.60 5.23 12.29
CA PHE A 213 -3.02 5.08 13.70
C PHE A 213 -2.73 6.31 14.56
N MET A 214 -1.65 7.04 14.26
CA MET A 214 -1.33 8.30 14.95
C MET A 214 -2.30 9.43 14.57
N THR A 215 -2.73 9.47 13.31
CA THR A 215 -3.64 10.49 12.78
C THR A 215 -5.10 10.20 13.13
N PHE A 216 -5.49 8.93 13.13
CA PHE A 216 -6.85 8.48 13.43
C PHE A 216 -6.86 7.60 14.67
N PRO A 217 -6.86 8.20 15.88
CA PRO A 217 -7.05 7.40 17.07
C PRO A 217 -8.38 6.64 16.95
N LYS A 218 -8.38 5.37 17.39
CA LYS A 218 -9.65 4.68 17.66
C LYS A 218 -10.40 5.58 18.61
N THR A 219 -11.43 6.27 18.12
CA THR A 219 -12.49 6.79 18.96
C THR A 219 -13.06 5.56 19.62
N GLY A 220 -12.51 5.22 20.78
CA GLY A 220 -13.21 4.41 21.76
C GLY A 220 -14.60 5.01 21.85
N THR A 221 -15.57 4.14 21.89
CA THR A 221 -16.98 4.43 22.10
C THR A 221 -17.15 5.14 23.44
N GLU A 222 -16.67 6.37 23.56
CA GLU A 222 -17.25 7.34 24.47
C GLU A 222 -18.60 7.63 23.85
N VAL A 223 -19.58 6.83 24.27
CA VAL A 223 -20.94 7.32 24.46
C VAL A 223 -20.75 8.68 25.11
N GLN A 224 -20.82 9.75 24.31
CA GLN A 224 -20.85 11.10 24.87
C GLN A 224 -21.93 11.02 25.95
N PRO A 225 -21.63 11.29 27.23
CA PRO A 225 -22.70 11.47 28.19
C PRO A 225 -23.56 12.54 27.56
N VAL A 226 -24.79 12.16 27.17
CA VAL A 226 -25.80 13.08 26.66
C VAL A 226 -25.64 14.32 27.52
N LYS A 227 -25.21 15.44 26.92
CA LYS A 227 -25.20 16.73 27.60
C LYS A 227 -26.63 16.87 28.07
N ARG A 228 -26.91 16.51 29.33
CA ARG A 228 -28.12 16.89 30.01
C ARG A 228 -27.99 18.41 30.00
N TYR A 229 -28.68 19.04 29.05
CA TYR A 229 -29.00 20.44 29.20
C TYR A 229 -29.47 20.58 30.65
N PRO A 230 -28.92 21.52 31.43
CA PRO A 230 -29.51 21.81 32.72
C PRO A 230 -31.00 22.03 32.42
N VAL A 231 -31.84 21.17 32.97
CA VAL A 231 -33.28 21.39 32.96
C VAL A 231 -33.41 22.78 33.55
N ARG A 232 -33.72 23.75 32.69
CA ARG A 232 -34.03 25.10 33.13
C ARG A 232 -35.19 24.89 34.07
N SER A 233 -34.95 25.04 35.38
CA SER A 233 -36.02 24.99 36.35
C SER A 233 -37.13 25.88 35.81
N PRO A 234 -38.39 25.39 35.73
CA PRO A 234 -39.49 26.23 35.29
C PRO A 234 -39.42 27.51 36.12
N GLU A 235 -39.34 28.62 35.40
CA GLU A 235 -39.35 29.97 35.94
C GLU A 235 -40.49 30.05 36.97
N PRO A 236 -40.27 30.59 38.18
CA PRO A 236 -41.34 30.76 39.15
C PRO A 236 -42.45 31.56 38.46
N GLN A 237 -43.63 30.95 38.32
CA GLN A 237 -44.78 31.68 37.82
C GLN A 237 -45.01 32.90 38.72
N PRO A 238 -45.22 34.10 38.16
CA PRO A 238 -45.63 35.24 38.97
C PRO A 238 -46.90 34.85 39.73
N GLN A 239 -46.90 35.11 41.04
CA GLN A 239 -48.07 34.90 41.89
C GLN A 239 -49.27 35.63 41.27
N PRO A 240 -50.44 34.97 41.13
CA PRO A 240 -51.63 35.68 40.71
C PRO A 240 -52.03 36.66 41.81
N GLU A 241 -52.05 37.95 41.48
CA GLU A 241 -52.86 38.93 42.21
C GLU A 241 -54.31 38.45 42.23
N ALA A 242 -54.96 38.66 43.37
CA ALA A 242 -56.30 38.19 43.67
C ALA A 242 -57.29 38.50 42.53
N THR A 243 -57.86 37.44 41.95
CA THR A 243 -58.95 37.54 40.98
C THR A 243 -60.23 38.01 41.66
N PRO A 244 -60.96 38.98 41.10
CA PRO A 244 -62.37 39.16 41.39
C PRO A 244 -63.16 37.96 40.83
N THR A 245 -64.11 37.49 41.62
CA THR A 245 -65.04 36.40 41.29
C THR A 245 -65.88 36.73 40.06
N TYR A 246 -65.79 35.90 39.02
CA TYR A 246 -66.73 35.88 37.89
C TYR A 246 -67.33 34.48 37.71
N PRO A 247 -68.59 34.39 37.25
CA PRO A 247 -69.37 33.16 37.28
C PRO A 247 -68.86 32.11 36.29
N GLN A 248 -69.03 30.84 36.68
CA GLN A 248 -68.70 29.65 35.92
C GLN A 248 -69.27 29.68 34.49
N GLN A 249 -68.41 29.41 33.50
CA GLN A 249 -68.83 28.96 32.17
C GLN A 249 -68.08 27.69 31.76
N GLN A 250 -68.89 26.64 31.64
CA GLN A 250 -68.84 25.49 30.72
C GLN A 250 -67.50 24.85 30.34
N GLN A 251 -67.37 23.64 30.89
CA GLN A 251 -66.50 22.54 30.53
C GLN A 251 -66.68 22.12 29.05
N TYR A 252 -65.63 22.26 28.24
CA TYR A 252 -65.52 21.59 26.94
C TYR A 252 -64.42 20.52 27.00
N GLN A 253 -64.83 19.27 26.78
CA GLN A 253 -63.96 18.11 26.60
C GLN A 253 -63.14 18.27 25.31
N GLN A 254 -61.83 18.08 25.39
CA GLN A 254 -60.99 17.93 24.19
C GLN A 254 -61.15 16.52 23.58
N PRO A 255 -61.23 16.39 22.25
CA PRO A 255 -61.30 15.10 21.58
C PRO A 255 -59.97 14.35 21.63
N GLN A 256 -60.06 13.07 21.97
CA GLN A 256 -58.97 12.10 21.99
C GLN A 256 -58.79 11.54 20.56
N TYR A 257 -57.66 11.83 19.92
CA TYR A 257 -57.35 11.30 18.59
C TYR A 257 -56.90 9.83 18.68
N PRO A 258 -57.41 8.92 17.81
CA PRO A 258 -56.99 7.53 17.80
C PRO A 258 -55.58 7.37 17.19
N GLN A 259 -54.74 6.58 17.87
CA GLN A 259 -53.45 6.15 17.33
C GLN A 259 -53.68 5.21 16.14
N GLN A 260 -53.16 5.58 14.97
CA GLN A 260 -53.05 4.66 13.84
C GLN A 260 -51.88 3.70 14.08
N GLN A 261 -52.19 2.42 14.26
CA GLN A 261 -51.21 1.33 14.19
C GLN A 261 -50.76 1.17 12.73
N GLN A 262 -49.49 1.44 12.44
CA GLN A 262 -48.87 1.11 11.15
C GLN A 262 -48.66 -0.40 11.06
N GLN A 263 -49.44 -1.04 10.20
CA GLN A 263 -49.32 -2.46 9.86
C GLN A 263 -48.33 -2.60 8.69
N TYR A 264 -47.17 -3.20 8.93
CA TYR A 264 -46.20 -3.50 7.86
C TYR A 264 -46.67 -4.72 7.03
N PRO A 265 -46.51 -4.68 5.69
CA PRO A 265 -46.81 -5.82 4.84
C PRO A 265 -45.73 -6.93 4.93
N PRO A 266 -46.10 -8.20 4.75
CA PRO A 266 -45.17 -9.32 4.81
C PRO A 266 -44.23 -9.35 3.58
N GLN A 267 -42.93 -9.54 3.84
CA GLN A 267 -41.92 -9.75 2.80
C GLN A 267 -42.12 -11.13 2.15
N ARG A 268 -42.18 -11.15 0.82
CA ARG A 268 -42.07 -12.39 0.04
C ARG A 268 -40.62 -12.85 0.01
N GLN A 269 -40.39 -14.09 0.42
CA GLN A 269 -39.14 -14.81 0.17
C GLN A 269 -39.14 -15.29 -1.30
N TYR A 270 -38.03 -15.05 -1.99
CA TYR A 270 -37.61 -15.78 -3.19
C TYR A 270 -36.29 -16.47 -2.87
#